data_AF-A0A520JEF6-F1
#
_entry.id   AF-A0A520JEF6-F1
#
_cell.length_a   1.000
_cell.length_b   1.000
_cell.length_c   1.000
_cell.angle_alpha   90.00
_cell.angle_beta   90.00
_cell.angle_gamma   90.00
#
_symmetry.space_group_name_H-M   'P 1'
#
loop_
_entity.id
_entity.type
_entity.pdbx_description
1 polymer ?
#
loop_
_entity_poly.entity_id
_entity_poly.type
_entity_poly.pdbx_seq_one_letter_code
_entity_poly.pdbx_strand_id
1 'polypeptide(L)' 'MTFAATILTLYPEMFPGPLGVSLAGRALREGGWRCEPVQIRDFATDKHRSVDDTPAGGG' A
#
# COMPACT_ATOMS: atom_id res chain seq x y z
N MET A 1 -15.48 -9.12 -13.49
CA MET A 1 -14.35 -8.31 -12.99
C MET A 1 -14.03 -8.78 -11.59
N THR A 2 -12.79 -9.18 -11.32
CA THR A 2 -12.34 -9.55 -9.98
C THR A 2 -11.98 -8.27 -9.21
N PHE A 3 -12.21 -8.25 -7.90
CA PHE A 3 -11.92 -7.10 -7.04
C PHE A 3 -10.41 -6.82 -7.03
N ALA A 4 -10.02 -5.55 -7.08
CA ALA A 4 -8.63 -5.12 -7.02
C ALA A 4 -8.48 -3.98 -6.00
N ALA A 5 -7.49 -4.12 -5.11
CA ALA A 5 -7.16 -3.12 -4.11
C ALA A 5 -5.72 -2.63 -4.30
N THR A 6 -5.57 -1.34 -4.61
CA THR A 6 -4.29 -0.63 -4.61
C THR A 6 -4.11 0.03 -3.25
N ILE A 7 -3.01 -0.30 -2.58
CA ILE A 7 -2.72 0.14 -1.22
C ILE A 7 -1.58 1.15 -1.27
N LEU A 8 -1.92 2.43 -1.13
CA LEU A 8 -0.92 3.49 -1.03
C LEU A 8 -0.34 3.47 0.39
N THR A 9 0.96 3.16 0.51
CA THR A 9 1.61 3.00 1.81
C THR A 9 3.07 3.45 1.76
N LEU A 10 3.65 3.75 2.93
CA LEU A 10 5.09 3.91 3.10
C LEU A 10 5.83 2.58 3.29
N TYR A 11 5.08 1.50 3.54
CA TYR A 11 5.60 0.18 3.92
C TYR A 11 4.98 -0.93 3.05
N PRO A 12 5.28 -0.98 1.74
CA PRO A 12 4.73 -2.00 0.84
C PRO A 12 5.08 -3.43 1.28
N GLU A 13 6.20 -3.63 1.96
CA GLU A 13 6.67 -4.91 2.49
C GLU A 13 5.76 -5.50 3.58
N MET A 14 4.88 -4.68 4.19
CA MET A 14 3.87 -5.19 5.13
C MET A 14 2.77 -6.00 4.44
N PHE A 15 2.68 -5.92 3.10
CA PHE A 15 1.63 -6.53 2.30
C PHE A 15 2.13 -7.78 1.54
N PRO A 16 1.28 -8.82 1.40
CA PRO A 16 -0.12 -8.85 1.81
C PRO A 16 -0.32 -9.05 3.32
N GLY A 17 0.71 -9.45 4.08
CA GLY A 17 0.63 -9.61 5.52
C GLY A 17 -0.56 -10.50 5.93
N PRO A 18 -1.44 -10.05 6.86
CA PRO A 18 -2.66 -10.77 7.21
C PRO A 18 -3.61 -11.07 6.03
N LEU A 19 -3.60 -10.25 4.97
CA LEU A 19 -4.41 -10.48 3.76
C LEU A 19 -3.93 -11.72 2.97
N GLY A 20 -2.72 -12.21 3.26
CA GLY A 20 -2.17 -13.45 2.70
C GLY A 20 -2.62 -14.73 3.42
N VAL A 21 -3.42 -14.62 4.49
CA VAL A 21 -3.80 -15.74 5.35
C VAL A 21 -5.25 -16.18 5.08
N SER A 22 -5.55 -17.46 5.35
CA SER A 22 -6.90 -18.04 5.30
C SER A 22 -7.61 -17.79 3.95
N LEU A 23 -8.91 -17.50 3.97
CA LEU A 23 -9.76 -17.29 2.79
C LEU A 23 -9.28 -16.13 1.91
N ALA A 24 -8.87 -15.01 2.51
CA ALA A 24 -8.35 -13.86 1.77
C ALA A 24 -7.08 -14.24 0.98
N GLY A 25 -6.14 -14.92 1.63
CA GLY A 25 -4.91 -15.38 0.99
C GLY A 25 -5.14 -16.45 -0.08
N ARG A 26 -6.08 -17.37 0.17
CA ARG A 26 -6.49 -18.37 -0.84
C ARG A 26 -7.06 -17.68 -2.08
N ALA A 27 -8.03 -16.79 -1.90
CA ALA A 27 -8.63 -16.04 -3.00
C ALA A 27 -7.60 -15.16 -3.73
N LEU A 28 -6.59 -14.63 -3.03
CA LEU A 28 -5.50 -13.88 -3.65
C LEU A 28 -4.65 -14.77 -4.57
N ARG A 29 -4.27 -15.97 -4.11
CA ARG A 29 -3.48 -16.94 -4.90
C ARG A 29 -4.25 -17.53 -6.07
N GLU A 30 -5.56 -17.73 -5.92
CA GLU A 30 -6.45 -18.24 -6.96
C GLU A 30 -6.94 -17.13 -7.92
N GLY A 31 -6.50 -15.87 -7.72
CA GLY A 31 -6.84 -14.74 -8.58
C GLY A 31 -8.28 -14.21 -8.41
N GLY A 32 -8.98 -14.63 -7.36
CA GLY A 32 -10.31 -14.13 -6.98
C GLY A 32 -10.31 -12.64 -6.59
N TRP A 33 -9.16 -12.12 -6.17
CA TRP A 33 -8.91 -10.67 -6.05
C TRP A 33 -7.42 -10.35 -6.23
N ARG A 34 -7.08 -9.05 -6.27
CA ARG A 34 -5.70 -8.54 -6.41
C ARG A 34 -5.34 -7.55 -5.31
N CYS A 35 -4.10 -7.63 -4.85
CA CYS A 35 -3.49 -6.74 -3.87
C CYS A 35 -2.26 -6.08 -4.48
N GLU A 36 -2.25 -4.76 -4.58
CA GLU A 36 -1.16 -3.97 -5.16
C GLU A 36 -0.67 -2.92 -4.15
N PRO A 37 0.32 -3.25 -3.31
CA PRO A 37 0.96 -2.26 -2.46
C PRO A 37 1.87 -1.34 -3.29
N VAL A 38 1.65 -0.03 -3.18
CA VAL A 38 2.38 1.02 -3.90
C VAL A 38 3.11 1.90 -2.89
N GLN A 39 4.41 2.09 -3.11
CA GLN A 39 5.27 2.92 -2.29
C GLN A 39 5.02 4.41 -2.58
N ILE A 40 4.48 5.14 -1.62
CA ILE A 40 4.19 6.58 -1.77
C ILE A 40 5.48 7.39 -2.00
N ARG A 41 6.61 6.96 -1.40
CA ARG A 41 7.91 7.65 -1.57
C ARG A 41 8.41 7.72 -3.01
N ASP A 42 7.94 6.85 -3.89
CA ASP A 42 8.32 6.86 -5.30
C ASP A 42 7.69 8.03 -6.07
N PHE A 43 6.69 8.68 -5.48
CA PHE A 43 5.99 9.84 -6.03
C PHE A 43 6.43 11.17 -5.40
N ALA A 44 7.35 11.12 -4.44
CA ALA A 44 7.93 12.33 -3.87
C ALA A 44 8.86 13.02 -4.88
N THR A 45 8.83 14.36 -4.90
CA THR A 45 9.58 15.16 -5.89
C THR A 45 10.87 15.76 -5.33
N ASP A 46 11.07 15.69 -4.01
CA ASP A 46 12.25 16.22 -3.34
C ASP A 46 13.35 15.16 -3.19
N LYS A 47 14.57 15.63 -2.93
CA LYS A 47 15.78 14.77 -2.79
C LYS A 47 15.66 13.73 -1.68
N HIS A 48 14.94 14.04 -0.59
CA HIS A 48 14.83 13.20 0.58
C HIS A 48 13.65 12.23 0.50
N ARG A 49 12.83 12.31 -0.56
CA ARG A 49 11.59 11.55 -0.72
C ARG A 49 10.68 11.72 0.50
N SER A 50 10.49 12.97 0.90
CA SER A 50 9.60 13.38 1.99
C SER A 50 8.15 13.15 1.59
N VAL A 51 7.32 12.78 2.57
CA VAL A 51 5.92 12.37 2.37
C VAL A 51 4.98 13.03 3.38
N ASP A 52 5.54 13.78 4.31
CA ASP A 52 4.90 14.47 5.40
C ASP A 52 5.57 15.84 5.57
N ASP A 53 4.84 16.77 6.18
CA ASP A 53 5.34 18.10 6.52
C ASP A 53 4.67 18.59 7.81
N THR A 54 5.27 19.62 8.42
CA THR A 54 4.74 20.30 9.60
C THR A 54 3.44 21.04 9.22
N PRO A 55 2.38 20.97 10.05
CA PRO A 55 1.14 21.68 9.75
C PRO A 55 1.35 23.20 9.70
N ALA A 56 0.67 23.85 8.76
CA ALA A 56 0.63 25.31 8.68
C ALA A 56 -0.03 25.90 9.94
N GLY A 57 0.55 26.98 10.49
CA GLY A 57 0.08 27.60 11.73
C GLY A 57 0.70 27.04 13.01
N GLY A 58 1.56 26.02 12.90
CA GLY A 58 2.18 25.38 14.06
C GLY A 58 1.22 24.45 14.81
N GLY A 59 1.74 23.84 15.88
CA GLY A 59 1.01 23.02 16.84
C GLY A 59 1.03 23.66 18.21
#